data_AF-G2WU18-F1
#
_entry.id   AF-G2WU18-F1
#
_cell.length_a   1.000
_cell.length_b   1.000
_cell.length_c   1.000
_cell.angle_alpha   90.00
_cell.angle_beta   90.00
_cell.angle_gamma   90.00
#
_symmetry.space_group_name_H-M   'P 1'
#
loop_
_entity.id
_entity.type
_entity.pdbx_description
1 polymer ?
#
loop_
_entity_poly.entity_id
_entity_poly.type
_entity_poly.pdbx_seq_one_letter_code
_entity_poly.pdbx_strand_id
1 'polypeptide(L)'
;MKRFKAAGILSRSTGACTTKSNPRCTSFSGIRATTVAGAITLKKACKCSLIITSGTEVGHPTGKYSHSTGYKLDFAKNAALNRYVRGTFTRISNRSDGASRYKARSGNIYVDEGNHWDVTFFTDGR
;
A
#
# COMPACT_ATOMS: atom_id res chain seq x y z
N MET A 1 -12.77 1.66 -7.40
CA MET A 1 -11.59 2.12 -8.17
C MET A 1 -11.65 3.59 -8.64
N LYS A 2 -12.82 4.18 -8.92
CA LYS A 2 -12.95 5.61 -9.28
C LYS A 2 -12.27 6.59 -8.30
N ARG A 3 -12.25 6.29 -6.99
CA ARG A 3 -11.64 7.15 -5.96
C ARG A 3 -10.12 7.30 -6.07
N PHE A 4 -9.39 6.23 -6.41
CA PHE A 4 -7.93 6.33 -6.62
C PHE A 4 -7.60 7.15 -7.86
N LYS A 5 -8.30 6.90 -8.97
CA LYS A 5 -8.13 7.67 -10.21
C LYS A 5 -8.44 9.16 -9.99
N ALA A 6 -9.52 9.49 -9.27
CA ALA A 6 -9.88 10.87 -8.94
C ALA A 6 -8.83 11.58 -8.06
N ALA A 7 -8.07 10.83 -7.24
CA ALA A 7 -6.97 11.35 -6.44
C ALA A 7 -5.61 11.36 -7.17
N GLY A 8 -5.56 11.01 -8.45
CA GLY A 8 -4.31 10.91 -9.20
C GLY A 8 -3.39 9.77 -8.73
N ILE A 9 -3.98 8.71 -8.16
CA ILE A 9 -3.30 7.47 -7.82
C ILE A 9 -3.52 6.48 -8.96
N LEU A 10 -2.41 5.99 -9.52
CA LEU A 10 -2.42 5.00 -10.59
C LEU A 10 -2.41 3.60 -9.99
N SER A 11 -2.83 2.61 -10.77
CA SER A 11 -2.67 1.20 -10.43
C SER A 11 -2.11 0.44 -11.63
N ARG A 12 -1.14 -0.44 -11.40
CA ARG A 12 -0.52 -1.26 -12.42
C ARG A 12 -0.65 -2.73 -12.05
N SER A 13 -1.50 -3.45 -12.78
CA SER A 13 -1.57 -4.91 -12.76
C SER A 13 -0.60 -5.46 -13.80
N THR A 14 0.19 -6.46 -13.43
CA THR A 14 1.08 -7.17 -14.36
C THR A 14 0.33 -8.03 -15.38
N GLY A 15 -0.95 -8.35 -15.13
CA GLY A 15 -1.84 -9.09 -16.04
C GLY A 15 -2.92 -8.25 -16.74
N ALA A 16 -2.89 -6.91 -16.63
CA ALA A 16 -3.93 -6.01 -17.16
C ALA A 16 -5.37 -6.37 -16.71
N CYS A 17 -5.52 -6.84 -15.47
CA CYS A 17 -6.79 -7.39 -14.99
C CYS A 17 -7.07 -7.01 -13.53
N THR A 18 -8.34 -7.11 -13.11
CA THR A 18 -8.79 -6.75 -11.74
C THR A 18 -9.41 -7.91 -10.97
N THR A 19 -9.30 -9.13 -11.50
CA THR A 19 -9.95 -10.33 -10.94
C THR A 19 -9.26 -10.79 -9.66
N LYS A 20 -10.00 -10.79 -8.54
CA LYS A 20 -9.48 -11.16 -7.21
C LYS A 20 -8.83 -12.54 -7.15
N SER A 21 -9.32 -13.51 -7.92
CA SER A 21 -8.79 -14.89 -7.94
C SER A 21 -7.53 -15.07 -8.80
N ASN A 22 -7.06 -14.03 -9.49
CA ASN A 22 -5.85 -14.11 -10.31
C ASN A 22 -4.73 -13.27 -9.66
N PRO A 23 -3.62 -13.88 -9.24
CA PRO A 23 -2.53 -13.20 -8.53
C PRO A 23 -1.77 -12.18 -9.39
N ARG A 24 -2.01 -12.15 -10.71
CA ARG A 24 -1.46 -11.13 -11.63
C ARG A 24 -2.37 -9.90 -11.76
N CYS A 25 -3.58 -9.96 -11.22
CA CYS A 25 -4.55 -8.87 -11.24
C CYS A 25 -4.46 -8.02 -9.98
N THR A 26 -4.58 -6.70 -10.11
CA THR A 26 -4.74 -5.82 -8.94
C THR A 26 -6.23 -5.74 -8.62
N SER A 27 -6.68 -6.37 -7.53
CA SER A 27 -8.07 -6.30 -7.08
C SER A 27 -8.25 -5.25 -5.98
N PHE A 28 -9.42 -4.61 -5.97
CA PHE A 28 -9.85 -3.75 -4.86
C PHE A 28 -11.16 -4.22 -4.22
N SER A 29 -11.62 -5.43 -4.57
CA SER A 29 -12.85 -5.99 -4.00
C SER A 29 -12.68 -6.29 -2.51
N GLY A 30 -13.55 -5.73 -1.68
CA GLY A 30 -13.46 -5.82 -0.23
C GLY A 30 -12.40 -4.92 0.41
N ILE A 31 -11.81 -3.98 -0.35
CA ILE A 31 -10.87 -3.03 0.25
C ILE A 31 -11.59 -2.08 1.21
N ARG A 32 -10.96 -1.79 2.35
CA ARG A 32 -11.57 -0.93 3.37
C ARG A 32 -11.58 0.52 2.91
N ALA A 33 -12.64 1.25 3.26
CA ALA A 33 -12.72 2.69 3.01
C ALA A 33 -11.55 3.44 3.68
N THR A 34 -11.13 3.01 4.87
CA THR A 34 -9.96 3.52 5.61
C THR A 34 -8.67 3.37 4.81
N THR A 35 -8.45 2.21 4.19
CA THR A 35 -7.28 1.94 3.34
C THR A 35 -7.26 2.86 2.11
N VAL A 36 -8.42 3.04 1.46
CA VAL A 36 -8.56 3.96 0.33
C VAL A 36 -8.26 5.40 0.75
N ALA A 37 -8.83 5.85 1.87
CA ALA A 37 -8.60 7.19 2.39
C ALA A 37 -7.13 7.40 2.81
N GLY A 38 -6.52 6.40 3.45
CA GLY A 38 -5.11 6.41 3.83
C GLY A 38 -4.16 6.56 2.65
N ALA A 39 -4.41 5.86 1.56
CA ALA A 39 -3.61 6.01 0.34
C ALA A 39 -3.79 7.41 -0.31
N ILE A 40 -5.00 7.98 -0.25
CA ILE A 40 -5.25 9.36 -0.70
C ILE A 40 -4.51 10.37 0.19
N THR A 41 -4.53 10.18 1.51
CA THR A 41 -3.78 11.01 2.46
C THR A 41 -2.28 10.92 2.19
N LEU A 42 -1.73 9.72 1.98
CA LEU A 42 -0.34 9.51 1.60
C LEU A 42 0.01 10.25 0.32
N LYS A 43 -0.80 10.11 -0.74
CA LYS A 43 -0.61 10.81 -2.02
C LYS A 43 -0.55 12.34 -1.84
N LYS A 44 -1.45 12.90 -1.04
CA LYS A 44 -1.50 14.35 -0.75
C LYS A 44 -0.29 14.81 0.07
N ALA A 45 0.15 14.00 1.04
CA ALA A 45 1.26 14.35 1.91
C ALA A 45 2.63 14.22 1.21
N CYS A 46 2.85 13.13 0.47
CA CYS A 46 4.10 12.94 -0.25
C CYS A 46 4.23 13.84 -1.48
N LYS A 47 3.09 14.33 -2.03
CA LYS A 47 3.00 15.05 -3.32
C LYS A 47 3.74 14.33 -4.45
N CYS A 48 3.76 13.00 -4.39
CA CYS A 48 4.58 12.13 -5.21
C CYS A 48 3.70 11.28 -6.14
N SER A 49 4.30 10.69 -7.19
CA SER A 49 3.63 9.65 -7.96
C SER A 49 3.39 8.42 -7.07
N LEU A 50 2.15 7.94 -7.05
CA LEU A 50 1.75 6.78 -6.25
C LEU A 50 1.09 5.78 -7.21
N ILE A 51 1.71 4.61 -7.34
CA ILE A 51 1.27 3.54 -8.23
C ILE A 51 1.03 2.31 -7.37
N ILE A 52 -0.22 1.88 -7.29
CA ILE A 52 -0.62 0.64 -6.59
C ILE A 52 -0.29 -0.55 -7.50
N THR A 53 0.40 -1.55 -6.97
CA THR A 53 0.73 -2.79 -7.70
C THR A 53 -0.12 -3.96 -7.27
N SER A 54 -0.58 -3.97 -6.03
CA SER A 54 -1.38 -5.05 -5.45
C SER A 54 -2.34 -4.50 -4.39
N GLY A 55 -3.47 -5.18 -4.18
CA GLY A 55 -4.57 -4.75 -3.34
C GLY A 55 -5.17 -5.90 -2.55
N THR A 56 -6.24 -6.51 -3.03
CA THR A 56 -6.98 -7.57 -2.31
C THR A 56 -7.00 -8.92 -3.01
N GLU A 57 -6.19 -9.09 -4.05
CA GLU A 57 -6.03 -10.35 -4.79
C GLU A 57 -5.55 -11.51 -3.90
N VAL A 58 -5.85 -12.72 -4.36
CA VAL A 58 -5.39 -13.98 -3.72
C VAL A 58 -3.89 -14.19 -3.95
N GLY A 59 -3.28 -15.05 -3.13
CA GLY A 59 -1.85 -15.36 -3.19
C GLY A 59 -1.00 -14.67 -2.11
N HIS A 60 -1.63 -13.84 -1.28
CA HIS A 60 -1.00 -13.22 -0.12
C HIS A 60 -1.28 -13.99 1.18
N PRO A 61 -0.37 -13.92 2.18
CA PRO A 61 -0.61 -14.47 3.51
C PRO A 61 -1.93 -13.95 4.11
N THR A 62 -2.72 -14.87 4.65
CA THR A 62 -3.98 -14.54 5.31
C THR A 62 -3.74 -14.08 6.75
N GLY A 63 -4.64 -13.27 7.29
CA GLY A 63 -4.55 -12.76 8.65
C GLY A 63 -5.41 -11.52 8.87
N LYS A 64 -5.54 -11.09 10.13
CA LYS A 64 -6.38 -9.95 10.52
C LYS A 64 -6.07 -8.69 9.73
N TYR A 65 -4.78 -8.39 9.55
CA TYR A 65 -4.28 -7.21 8.82
C TYR A 65 -3.56 -7.65 7.54
N SER A 66 -4.32 -8.02 6.51
CA SER A 66 -3.80 -8.60 5.27
C SER A 66 -4.40 -7.91 4.03
N HIS A 67 -3.88 -8.28 2.86
CA HIS A 67 -4.46 -7.94 1.55
C HIS A 67 -5.88 -8.47 1.43
N SER A 68 -6.10 -9.74 1.80
CA SER A 68 -7.42 -10.39 1.72
C SER A 68 -8.49 -9.69 2.58
N THR A 69 -8.11 -9.10 3.72
CA THR A 69 -9.01 -8.33 4.60
C THR A 69 -9.07 -6.84 4.25
N GLY A 70 -8.41 -6.41 3.18
CA GLY A 70 -8.48 -5.05 2.66
C GLY A 70 -7.71 -4.01 3.49
N TYR A 71 -6.81 -4.45 4.37
CA TYR A 71 -5.97 -3.56 5.20
C TYR A 71 -4.69 -3.10 4.50
N LYS A 72 -4.29 -3.79 3.43
CA LYS A 72 -3.02 -3.55 2.76
C LYS A 72 -3.16 -3.06 1.34
N LEU A 73 -2.15 -2.32 0.90
CA LEU A 73 -1.89 -1.96 -0.49
C LEU A 73 -0.39 -2.03 -0.73
N ASP A 74 -0.03 -2.56 -1.90
CA ASP A 74 1.35 -2.52 -2.37
C ASP A 74 1.55 -1.33 -3.29
N PHE A 75 2.65 -0.60 -3.09
CA PHE A 75 3.03 0.52 -3.93
C PHE A 75 4.37 0.30 -4.62
N ALA A 76 4.42 0.62 -5.91
CA ALA A 76 5.68 0.60 -6.65
C ALA A 76 6.69 1.58 -6.03
N LYS A 77 7.94 1.15 -5.98
CA LYS A 77 9.07 2.00 -5.62
C LYS A 77 9.19 3.19 -6.57
N ASN A 78 9.44 4.35 -6.01
CA ASN A 78 9.94 5.51 -6.74
C ASN A 78 10.74 6.41 -5.78
N ALA A 79 11.64 7.24 -6.34
CA ALA A 79 12.55 8.06 -5.54
C ALA A 79 11.82 8.98 -4.55
N ALA A 80 10.71 9.59 -4.97
CA ALA A 80 9.95 10.54 -4.14
C ALA A 80 9.25 9.84 -2.96
N LEU A 81 8.56 8.72 -3.21
CA LEU A 81 7.94 7.93 -2.14
C LEU A 81 8.99 7.37 -1.17
N ASN A 82 10.11 6.87 -1.71
CA ASN A 82 11.20 6.33 -0.90
C ASN A 82 11.77 7.39 0.05
N ARG A 83 12.07 8.58 -0.48
CA ARG A 83 12.57 9.70 0.32
C ARG A 83 11.56 10.14 1.36
N TYR A 84 10.27 10.23 1.00
CA TYR A 84 9.22 10.62 1.93
C TYR A 84 9.08 9.63 3.10
N VAL A 85 8.92 8.34 2.81
CA VAL A 85 8.78 7.32 3.86
C VAL A 85 10.01 7.28 4.77
N ARG A 86 11.21 7.22 4.18
CA ARG A 86 12.46 7.10 4.96
C ARG A 86 12.83 8.37 5.72
N GLY A 87 12.43 9.54 5.22
CA GLY A 87 12.74 10.84 5.83
C GLY A 87 11.68 11.37 6.79
N THR A 88 10.44 10.89 6.70
CA THR A 88 9.32 11.41 7.52
C THR A 88 8.83 10.42 8.57
N PHE A 89 8.94 9.11 8.33
CA PHE A 89 8.41 8.10 9.25
C PHE A 89 9.49 7.54 10.17
N THR A 90 9.08 7.16 11.38
CA THR A 90 9.99 6.57 12.36
C THR A 90 10.37 5.17 11.93
N ARG A 91 11.67 4.90 11.75
CA ARG A 91 12.15 3.54 11.53
C ARG A 91 11.97 2.71 12.80
N ILE A 92 11.39 1.53 12.65
CA ILE A 92 11.17 0.57 13.75
C ILE A 92 11.95 -0.72 13.48
N SER A 93 11.85 -1.69 14.39
CA SER A 93 12.46 -3.01 14.20
C SER A 93 12.09 -3.62 12.85
N ASN A 94 13.06 -4.27 12.23
CA ASN A 94 12.83 -4.98 10.97
C ASN A 94 11.78 -6.08 11.16
N ARG A 95 11.13 -6.49 10.07
CA ARG A 95 10.31 -7.71 10.06
C ARG A 95 11.22 -8.93 10.24
N SER A 96 10.64 -10.07 10.60
CA SER A 96 11.35 -11.33 10.86
C SER A 96 12.23 -11.81 9.70
N ASP A 97 11.91 -11.41 8.47
CA ASP A 97 12.66 -11.70 7.24
C ASP A 97 13.71 -10.62 6.88
N GLY A 98 13.98 -9.68 7.80
CA GLY A 98 14.94 -8.60 7.60
C GLY A 98 14.38 -7.38 6.86
N ALA A 99 13.14 -7.42 6.39
CA ALA A 99 12.54 -6.30 5.67
C ALA A 99 12.46 -5.05 6.57
N SER A 100 12.85 -3.92 6.01
CA SER A 100 12.92 -2.64 6.73
C SER A 100 11.53 -2.09 7.02
N ARG A 101 11.25 -1.65 8.25
CA ARG A 101 9.93 -1.16 8.64
C ARG A 101 9.95 0.29 9.10
N TYR A 102 8.91 1.02 8.72
CA TYR A 102 8.70 2.42 9.06
C TYR A 102 7.27 2.61 9.57
N LYS A 103 7.11 3.39 10.63
CA LYS A 103 5.83 3.70 11.25
C LYS A 103 5.51 5.17 11.07
N ALA A 104 4.39 5.46 10.42
CA ALA A 104 3.84 6.80 10.34
C ALA A 104 3.24 7.21 11.70
N ARG A 105 3.14 8.52 11.96
CA ARG A 105 2.50 9.05 13.17
C ARG A 105 1.06 8.57 13.35
N SER A 106 0.35 8.34 12.24
CA SER A 106 -1.00 7.77 12.20
C SER A 106 -1.08 6.29 12.61
N GLY A 107 0.05 5.65 12.92
CA GLY A 107 0.14 4.24 13.27
C GLY A 107 0.29 3.29 12.08
N ASN A 108 0.09 3.77 10.84
CA ASN A 108 0.26 2.99 9.62
C ASN A 108 1.70 2.49 9.46
N ILE A 109 1.86 1.27 8.95
CA ILE A 109 3.15 0.59 8.84
C ILE A 109 3.52 0.42 7.38
N TYR A 110 4.75 0.76 7.05
CA TYR A 110 5.33 0.71 5.72
C TYR A 110 6.51 -0.26 5.77
N VAL A 111 6.45 -1.32 4.98
CA VAL A 111 7.49 -2.33 4.90
C VAL A 111 8.17 -2.23 3.53
N ASP A 112 9.49 -2.10 3.55
CA ASP A 112 10.32 -2.11 2.35
C ASP A 112 10.71 -3.55 2.03
N GLU A 113 10.02 -4.15 1.06
CA GLU A 113 10.31 -5.52 0.58
C GLU A 113 11.34 -5.53 -0.58
N GLY A 114 12.03 -4.40 -0.79
CA GLY A 114 13.02 -4.23 -1.85
C GLY A 114 12.40 -3.81 -3.19
N ASN A 115 11.51 -4.63 -3.75
CA ASN A 115 10.88 -4.37 -5.05
C ASN A 115 9.63 -3.46 -4.97
N HIS A 116 8.95 -3.42 -3.83
CA HIS A 116 7.77 -2.58 -3.57
C HIS A 116 7.66 -2.19 -2.08
N TRP A 117 6.69 -1.35 -1.77
CA TRP A 117 6.27 -1.04 -0.40
C TRP A 117 5.00 -1.81 -0.05
N ASP A 118 5.05 -2.69 0.95
CA ASP A 118 3.86 -3.30 1.57
C ASP A 118 3.38 -2.39 2.70
N VAL A 119 2.19 -1.80 2.55
CA VAL A 119 1.67 -0.80 3.48
C VAL A 119 0.40 -1.28 4.14
N THR A 120 0.42 -1.33 5.47
CA THR A 120 -0.74 -1.66 6.31
C THR A 120 -1.41 -0.39 6.85
N PHE A 121 -2.70 -0.22 6.53
CA PHE A 121 -3.52 0.91 6.94
C PHE A 121 -4.43 0.55 8.11
N PHE A 122 -4.03 0.99 9.31
CA PHE A 122 -4.87 0.93 10.51
C PHE A 122 -5.84 2.11 10.57
N THR A 123 -5.39 3.27 10.10
CA THR A 123 -6.12 4.55 10.06
C THR A 123 -6.05 5.18 8.67
N ASP A 124 -6.84 6.23 8.44
CA ASP A 124 -6.87 6.98 7.18
C ASP A 124 -5.72 8.01 7.04
N GLY A 125 -4.78 8.01 8.00
CA GLY A 125 -3.60 8.85 7.97
C GLY A 125 -3.78 10.28 8.49
N ARG A 126 -4.96 10.64 9.00
CA ARG A 126 -5.22 11.93 9.67
C ARG A 126 -4.83 11.89 11.13
#